data_AF-A0A4R9LXC8-F1
#
_entry.id   AF-A0A4R9LXC8-F1
#
_cell.length_a   1.000
_cell.length_b   1.000
_cell.length_c   1.000
_cell.angle_alpha   90.00
_cell.angle_beta   90.00
_cell.angle_gamma   90.00
#
_symmetry.space_group_name_H-M   'P 1'
#
loop_
_entity.id
_entity.type
_entity.pdbx_description
1 polymer ?
#
loop_
_entity_poly.entity_id
_entity_poly.type
_entity_poly.pdbx_seq_one_letter_code
_entity_poly.pdbx_strand_id
1 'polypeptide(L)'
;MHTKEQIYRPGTLEKWGRRVILSLSQKRKKGNREENSDGFEKNTNRTILLGTIYSFFIGFIPSYAFVYLSFFLPTPDIYHLTESFESIVYILLLIILFTAVEFYLLFRVCLYLSFRMAEYADIELEDEPELITPIPGMLARIALEIPDPELKLYGIDPYRRLNRKALALKSILYKIKVLLSNLIAKVLLKAVIGRSSLRLYIEYVAAPITGFWDAFTTYQILKELRMRIITRKISEQIIHLAKQKADTLSVSGKLACLQAVANSIVYTKTFHPNFEYLLLKLVQCFSLETKPEEIDDFFKFKLTLGSCGREERKFAFHIFLIGVAFDGNPSEEEKEILPDLYPEFSESQWQEVKELSSLIRKGHLKEAVLKSEKMMF
;
A
#
# COMPACT_ATOMS: atom_id res chain seq x y z
N MET A 1 32.85 -11.71 3.48
CA MET A 1 32.64 -10.70 4.55
C MET A 1 31.25 -10.12 4.40
N HIS A 2 30.35 -10.37 5.35
CA HIS A 2 28.98 -9.82 5.34
C HIS A 2 29.03 -8.29 5.46
N THR A 3 28.89 -7.58 4.35
CA THR A 3 28.40 -6.21 4.42
C THR A 3 27.00 -6.31 5.01
N LYS A 4 26.81 -5.76 6.22
CA LYS A 4 25.50 -5.67 6.87
C LYS A 4 24.57 -4.85 5.98
N GLU A 5 23.91 -5.50 5.02
CA GLU A 5 22.62 -5.02 4.53
C GLU A 5 21.79 -4.76 5.79
N GLN A 6 21.27 -3.55 5.96
CA GLN A 6 20.43 -3.22 7.10
C GLN A 6 19.21 -4.14 7.05
N ILE A 7 19.28 -5.28 7.73
CA ILE A 7 18.15 -6.19 7.89
C ILE A 7 17.09 -5.38 8.63
N TYR A 8 16.08 -4.95 7.88
CA TYR A 8 14.95 -4.21 8.41
C TYR A 8 14.35 -4.97 9.58
N ARG A 9 14.15 -4.29 10.71
CA ARG A 9 13.52 -4.88 11.89
C ARG A 9 12.11 -4.30 12.03
N PRO A 10 11.06 -5.15 12.02
CA PRO A 10 9.69 -4.66 12.11
C PRO A 10 9.44 -3.98 13.44
N GLY A 11 8.71 -2.87 13.40
CA GLY A 11 8.32 -2.09 14.57
C GLY A 11 7.36 -2.85 15.50
N THR A 12 7.14 -2.33 16.72
CA THR A 12 6.20 -2.93 17.68
C THR A 12 4.77 -2.99 17.16
N LEU A 13 4.32 -1.93 16.49
CA LEU A 13 3.00 -1.84 15.89
C LEU A 13 2.83 -2.82 14.73
N GLU A 14 3.85 -2.95 13.87
CA GLU A 14 3.86 -3.92 12.77
C GLU A 14 3.81 -5.38 13.28
N LYS A 15 4.62 -5.70 14.30
CA LYS A 15 4.60 -7.02 14.96
C LYS A 15 3.24 -7.32 15.58
N TRP A 16 2.57 -6.31 16.14
CA TRP A 16 1.21 -6.47 16.64
C TRP A 16 0.21 -6.74 15.50
N GLY A 17 0.24 -5.94 14.44
CA GLY A 17 -0.63 -6.14 13.26
C GLY A 17 -0.47 -7.51 12.62
N ARG A 18 0.79 -7.95 12.39
CA ARG A 18 1.09 -9.30 11.87
C ARG A 18 0.48 -10.40 12.75
N ARG A 19 0.66 -10.30 14.08
CA ARG A 19 0.07 -11.26 15.03
C ARG A 19 -1.46 -11.28 14.95
N VAL A 20 -2.10 -10.11 14.83
CA VAL A 20 -3.55 -10.03 14.69
C VAL A 20 -4.01 -10.74 13.42
N ILE A 21 -3.40 -10.45 12.27
CA ILE A 21 -3.76 -11.08 10.98
C ILE A 21 -3.56 -12.60 11.03
N LEU A 22 -2.44 -13.08 11.55
CA LEU A 22 -2.17 -14.52 11.70
C LEU A 22 -3.18 -15.18 12.64
N SER A 23 -3.58 -14.52 13.73
CA SER A 23 -4.61 -15.04 14.64
C SER A 23 -5.99 -15.16 13.99
N LEU A 24 -6.34 -14.24 13.08
CA LEU A 24 -7.58 -14.30 12.30
C LEU A 24 -7.56 -15.48 11.32
N SER A 25 -6.43 -15.68 10.63
CA SER A 25 -6.19 -16.81 9.73
C SER A 25 -6.34 -18.16 10.44
N GLN A 26 -5.70 -18.33 11.60
CA GLN A 26 -5.77 -19.56 12.40
C GLN A 26 -7.19 -19.88 12.89
N LYS A 27 -7.96 -18.87 13.29
CA LYS A 27 -9.37 -19.04 13.69
C LYS A 27 -10.23 -19.50 12.53
N ARG A 28 -9.95 -19.02 11.31
CA ARG A 28 -10.73 -19.37 10.11
C ARG A 28 -10.37 -20.74 9.54
N LYS A 29 -9.10 -21.16 9.56
CA LYS A 29 -8.68 -22.53 9.13
C LYS A 29 -9.41 -23.66 9.89
N LYS A 30 -10.01 -23.37 11.05
CA LYS A 30 -10.86 -24.32 11.80
C LYS A 30 -12.30 -24.43 11.25
N GLY A 31 -12.71 -23.58 10.31
CA GLY A 31 -13.96 -23.69 9.56
C GLY A 31 -13.67 -23.95 8.08
N ASN A 32 -14.55 -24.67 7.38
CA ASN A 32 -14.36 -25.00 5.96
C ASN A 32 -14.09 -23.75 5.10
N ARG A 33 -13.06 -23.84 4.25
CA ARG A 33 -12.79 -22.90 3.14
C ARG A 33 -13.78 -23.20 2.02
N GLU A 34 -14.61 -22.24 1.65
CA GLU A 34 -15.27 -22.24 0.34
C GLU A 34 -14.41 -21.38 -0.59
N GLU A 35 -13.90 -21.99 -1.67
CA GLU A 35 -13.24 -21.26 -2.77
C GLU A 35 -14.25 -20.32 -3.41
N ASN A 36 -14.06 -19.01 -3.27
CA ASN A 36 -14.95 -18.01 -3.84
C ASN A 36 -14.16 -16.84 -4.41
N SER A 37 -13.30 -17.14 -5.39
CA SER A 37 -12.65 -16.11 -6.22
C SER A 37 -13.64 -15.42 -7.16
N ASP A 38 -14.78 -16.09 -7.46
CA ASP A 38 -15.92 -15.47 -8.13
C ASP A 38 -16.58 -14.44 -7.22
N GLY A 39 -16.41 -13.17 -7.59
CA GLY A 39 -16.95 -12.05 -6.83
C GLY A 39 -15.94 -11.32 -5.94
N PHE A 40 -14.63 -11.49 -6.12
CA PHE A 40 -13.62 -10.65 -5.44
C PHE A 40 -13.94 -9.16 -5.55
N GLU A 41 -14.27 -8.66 -6.74
CA GLU A 41 -14.62 -7.25 -6.95
C GLU A 41 -15.84 -6.84 -6.12
N LYS A 42 -16.92 -7.63 -6.18
CA LYS A 42 -18.17 -7.36 -5.44
C LYS A 42 -17.94 -7.39 -3.94
N ASN A 43 -17.22 -8.40 -3.45
CA ASN A 43 -16.91 -8.60 -2.03
C ASN A 43 -15.98 -7.50 -1.51
N THR A 44 -14.98 -7.09 -2.29
CA THR A 44 -14.07 -6.00 -1.93
C THR A 44 -14.74 -4.64 -1.98
N ASN A 45 -15.58 -4.34 -2.98
CA ASN A 45 -16.37 -3.11 -3.04
C ASN A 45 -17.31 -2.99 -1.83
N ARG A 46 -18.01 -4.08 -1.48
CA ARG A 46 -18.84 -4.13 -0.26
C ARG A 46 -18.00 -3.92 1.00
N THR A 47 -16.83 -4.53 1.06
CA THR A 47 -15.91 -4.40 2.20
C THR A 47 -15.37 -2.98 2.34
N ILE A 48 -15.00 -2.32 1.23
CA ILE A 48 -14.58 -0.93 1.21
C ILE A 48 -15.69 -0.02 1.69
N LEU A 49 -16.93 -0.21 1.19
CA LEU A 49 -18.09 0.58 1.60
C LEU A 49 -18.37 0.42 3.09
N LEU A 50 -18.48 -0.82 3.58
CA LEU A 50 -18.75 -1.08 4.99
C LEU A 50 -17.62 -0.59 5.90
N GLY A 51 -16.35 -0.77 5.49
CA GLY A 51 -15.20 -0.25 6.22
C GLY A 51 -15.19 1.27 6.32
N THR A 52 -15.55 1.95 5.24
CA THR A 52 -15.69 3.41 5.20
C THR A 52 -16.78 3.87 6.17
N ILE A 53 -17.95 3.20 6.16
CA ILE A 53 -19.07 3.51 7.06
C ILE A 53 -18.69 3.24 8.53
N TYR A 54 -18.09 2.08 8.84
CA TYR A 54 -17.68 1.78 10.20
C TYR A 54 -16.63 2.77 10.71
N SER A 55 -15.68 3.15 9.87
CA SER A 55 -14.63 4.10 10.27
C SER A 55 -15.18 5.50 10.50
N PHE A 56 -16.22 5.91 9.74
CA PHE A 56 -16.97 7.13 10.06
C PHE A 56 -17.51 7.11 11.48
N PHE A 57 -18.21 6.04 11.86
CA PHE A 57 -18.80 5.94 13.20
C PHE A 57 -17.76 5.76 14.30
N ILE A 58 -16.67 5.06 14.01
CA ILE A 58 -15.55 4.89 14.94
C ILE A 58 -14.85 6.22 15.21
N GLY A 59 -14.75 7.14 14.24
CA GLY A 59 -14.25 8.50 14.51
C GLY A 59 -15.30 9.40 15.14
N PHE A 60 -16.54 9.33 14.64
CA PHE A 60 -17.63 10.20 15.07
C PHE A 60 -18.02 9.97 16.54
N ILE A 61 -18.20 8.72 16.97
CA ILE A 61 -18.75 8.39 18.30
C ILE A 61 -17.79 8.80 19.42
N PRO A 62 -16.50 8.42 19.42
CA PRO A 62 -15.52 8.87 20.41
C PRO A 62 -15.37 10.39 20.44
N SER A 63 -15.28 11.02 19.26
CA SER A 63 -15.20 12.49 19.15
C SER A 63 -16.44 13.19 19.72
N TYR A 64 -17.64 12.65 19.45
CA TYR A 64 -18.88 13.17 20.00
C TYR A 64 -18.95 12.96 21.52
N ALA A 65 -18.58 11.77 22.00
CA ALA A 65 -18.55 11.44 23.43
C ALA A 65 -17.54 12.30 24.19
N PHE A 66 -16.38 12.59 23.59
CA PHE A 66 -15.40 13.53 24.14
C PHE A 66 -16.00 14.92 24.33
N VAL A 67 -16.64 15.47 23.29
CA VAL A 67 -17.29 16.80 23.38
C VAL A 67 -18.38 16.79 24.43
N TYR A 68 -19.24 15.77 24.44
CA TYR A 68 -20.29 15.61 25.45
C TYR A 68 -19.73 15.58 26.88
N LEU A 69 -18.70 14.78 27.14
CA LEU A 69 -18.10 14.65 28.47
C LEU A 69 -17.32 15.89 28.90
N SER A 70 -16.77 16.64 27.94
CA SER A 70 -16.05 17.88 28.22
C SER A 70 -16.94 18.97 28.85
N PHE A 71 -18.27 18.93 28.63
CA PHE A 71 -19.22 19.82 29.30
C PHE A 71 -19.33 19.61 30.81
N PHE A 72 -18.99 18.42 31.31
CA PHE A 72 -19.01 18.11 32.74
C PHE A 72 -17.66 18.39 33.40
N LEU A 73 -16.63 18.73 32.63
CA LEU A 73 -15.32 19.10 33.17
C LEU A 73 -15.29 20.60 33.52
N PRO A 74 -14.50 21.00 34.53
CA PRO A 74 -14.39 22.40 34.87
C PRO A 74 -13.75 23.18 33.70
N THR A 75 -14.32 24.34 33.37
CA THR A 75 -13.81 25.16 32.28
C THR A 75 -12.53 25.86 32.72
N PRO A 76 -11.41 25.75 31.98
CA PRO A 76 -10.18 26.46 32.32
C PRO A 76 -10.39 27.97 32.17
N ASP A 77 -10.14 28.72 33.22
CA ASP A 77 -10.02 30.17 33.18
C ASP A 77 -8.62 30.56 32.66
N ILE A 78 -8.60 31.36 31.59
CA ILE A 78 -7.38 31.80 30.89
C ILE A 78 -6.60 32.81 31.75
N TYR A 79 -7.27 33.51 32.67
CA TYR A 79 -6.65 34.53 33.52
C TYR A 79 -6.02 33.96 34.79
N HIS A 80 -6.44 32.77 35.23
CA HIS A 80 -5.92 32.08 36.42
C HIS A 80 -5.34 30.70 36.06
N LEU A 81 -4.21 30.70 35.33
CA LEU A 81 -3.55 29.49 34.81
C LEU A 81 -3.22 28.44 35.89
N THR A 82 -2.90 28.86 37.11
CA THR A 82 -2.59 27.96 38.23
C THR A 82 -3.82 27.24 38.78
N GLU A 83 -4.99 27.88 38.75
CA GLU A 83 -6.27 27.28 39.18
C GLU A 83 -6.88 26.40 38.07
N SER A 84 -6.50 26.65 36.82
CA SER A 84 -6.94 25.90 35.64
C SER A 84 -6.11 24.64 35.36
N PHE A 85 -5.04 24.39 36.11
CA PHE A 85 -4.14 23.26 35.85
C PHE A 85 -4.86 21.91 35.95
N GLU A 86 -5.65 21.69 36.99
CA GLU A 86 -6.41 20.44 37.17
C GLU A 86 -7.38 20.20 36.01
N SER A 87 -8.13 21.22 35.60
CA SER A 87 -9.07 21.19 34.47
C SER A 87 -8.39 20.83 33.15
N ILE A 88 -7.22 21.43 32.88
CA ILE A 88 -6.42 21.15 31.69
C ILE A 88 -5.94 19.70 31.70
N VAL A 89 -5.47 19.19 32.85
CA VAL A 89 -5.04 17.80 33.00
C VAL A 89 -6.20 16.83 32.72
N TYR A 90 -7.39 17.07 33.28
CA TYR A 90 -8.56 16.22 33.01
C TYR A 90 -8.97 16.21 31.54
N ILE A 91 -9.01 17.38 30.89
CA ILE A 91 -9.33 17.48 29.46
C ILE A 91 -8.29 16.72 28.63
N LEU A 92 -6.99 16.88 28.92
CA LEU A 92 -5.92 16.21 28.21
C LEU A 92 -6.01 14.68 28.35
N LEU A 93 -6.23 14.17 29.56
CA LEU A 93 -6.41 12.74 29.80
C LEU A 93 -7.61 12.18 29.03
N LEU A 94 -8.72 12.93 28.99
CA LEU A 94 -9.92 12.55 28.27
C LEU A 94 -9.66 12.49 26.75
N ILE A 95 -8.97 13.49 26.19
CA ILE A 95 -8.56 13.50 24.76
C ILE A 95 -7.71 12.26 24.46
N ILE A 96 -6.66 12.02 25.25
CA ILE A 96 -5.74 10.89 25.04
C ILE A 96 -6.51 9.57 25.09
N LEU A 97 -7.43 9.41 26.05
CA LEU A 97 -8.24 8.20 26.19
C LEU A 97 -9.10 7.94 24.95
N PHE A 98 -9.90 8.92 24.52
CA PHE A 98 -10.79 8.75 23.37
C PHE A 98 -10.03 8.56 22.06
N THR A 99 -8.95 9.32 21.86
CA THR A 99 -8.08 9.15 20.68
C THR A 99 -7.41 7.76 20.68
N ALA A 100 -6.96 7.25 21.83
CA ALA A 100 -6.38 5.90 21.90
C ALA A 100 -7.42 4.81 21.59
N VAL A 101 -8.65 4.96 22.08
CA VAL A 101 -9.76 4.04 21.78
C VAL A 101 -10.13 4.08 20.30
N GLU A 102 -10.28 5.28 19.73
CA GLU A 102 -10.57 5.50 18.31
C GLU A 102 -9.51 4.83 17.42
N PHE A 103 -8.23 5.14 17.60
CA PHE A 103 -7.15 4.53 16.83
C PHE A 103 -7.10 3.02 16.98
N TYR A 104 -7.28 2.50 18.20
CA TYR A 104 -7.30 1.06 18.43
C TYR A 104 -8.42 0.39 17.61
N LEU A 105 -9.64 0.95 17.64
CA LEU A 105 -10.77 0.42 16.90
C LEU A 105 -10.57 0.52 15.39
N LEU A 106 -10.07 1.66 14.87
CA LEU A 106 -9.75 1.84 13.46
C LEU A 106 -8.75 0.80 12.98
N PHE A 107 -7.62 0.64 13.67
CA PHE A 107 -6.61 -0.35 13.31
C PHE A 107 -7.15 -1.78 13.37
N ARG A 108 -7.98 -2.10 14.37
CA ARG A 108 -8.62 -3.41 14.48
C ARG A 108 -9.56 -3.70 13.31
N VAL A 109 -10.35 -2.71 12.89
CA VAL A 109 -11.22 -2.83 11.71
C VAL A 109 -10.39 -2.97 10.45
N CYS A 110 -9.42 -2.10 10.20
CA CYS A 110 -8.57 -2.15 9.01
C CYS A 110 -7.83 -3.50 8.90
N LEU A 111 -7.27 -4.03 9.99
CA LEU A 111 -6.62 -5.35 10.01
C LEU A 111 -7.60 -6.50 9.74
N TYR A 112 -8.83 -6.40 10.25
CA TYR A 112 -9.85 -7.40 9.98
C TYR A 112 -10.31 -7.37 8.52
N LEU A 113 -10.57 -6.18 7.97
CA LEU A 113 -10.95 -6.01 6.58
C LEU A 113 -9.82 -6.42 5.64
N SER A 114 -8.56 -6.15 6.01
CA SER A 114 -7.43 -6.55 5.18
C SER A 114 -7.27 -8.06 5.08
N PHE A 115 -7.44 -8.75 6.20
CA PHE A 115 -7.54 -10.20 6.24
C PHE A 115 -8.67 -10.72 5.33
N ARG A 116 -9.87 -10.12 5.40
CA ARG A 116 -11.02 -10.52 4.57
C ARG A 116 -10.76 -10.31 3.07
N MET A 117 -10.09 -9.23 2.68
CA MET A 117 -9.74 -9.00 1.28
C MET A 117 -8.73 -10.02 0.76
N ALA A 118 -7.74 -10.40 1.58
CA ALA A 118 -6.82 -11.48 1.23
C ALA A 118 -7.54 -12.84 1.10
N GLU A 119 -8.52 -13.11 1.96
CA GLU A 119 -9.37 -14.31 1.88
C GLU A 119 -10.18 -14.34 0.58
N TYR A 120 -10.79 -13.22 0.16
CA TYR A 120 -11.52 -13.16 -1.12
C TYR A 120 -10.64 -13.39 -2.35
N ALA A 121 -9.35 -13.09 -2.26
CA ALA A 121 -8.38 -13.36 -3.31
C ALA A 121 -7.79 -14.78 -3.23
N ASP A 122 -8.20 -15.59 -2.25
CA ASP A 122 -7.60 -16.89 -1.95
C ASP A 122 -6.07 -16.81 -1.82
N ILE A 123 -5.61 -15.84 -1.02
CA ILE A 123 -4.21 -15.68 -0.69
C ILE A 123 -3.92 -16.41 0.61
N GLU A 124 -2.94 -17.31 0.57
CA GLU A 124 -2.47 -18.01 1.76
C GLU A 124 -1.59 -17.09 2.60
N LEU A 125 -1.95 -16.95 3.87
CA LEU A 125 -1.20 -16.16 4.84
C LEU A 125 -0.10 -17.03 5.43
N GLU A 126 0.98 -17.18 4.67
CA GLU A 126 2.20 -17.86 5.07
C GLU A 126 3.23 -16.85 5.54
N ASP A 127 4.07 -17.27 6.48
CA ASP A 127 5.26 -16.49 6.85
C ASP A 127 6.38 -16.93 5.91
N GLU A 128 6.82 -16.02 5.05
CA GLU A 128 7.93 -16.23 4.12
C GLU A 128 9.17 -15.55 4.72
N PRO A 129 10.00 -16.27 5.51
CA PRO A 129 11.11 -15.67 6.26
C PRO A 129 12.19 -15.05 5.35
N GLU A 130 12.23 -15.45 4.08
CA GLU A 130 13.11 -14.87 3.07
C GLU A 130 12.68 -13.47 2.62
N LEU A 131 11.40 -13.10 2.80
CA LEU A 131 10.88 -11.78 2.46
C LEU A 131 10.98 -10.86 3.68
N ILE A 132 11.41 -9.61 3.46
CA ILE A 132 11.32 -8.55 4.48
C ILE A 132 9.86 -8.20 4.72
N THR A 133 9.06 -8.14 3.64
CA THR A 133 7.64 -7.82 3.69
C THR A 133 6.78 -8.99 3.18
N PRO A 134 6.63 -10.08 3.96
CA PRO A 134 5.72 -11.18 3.59
C PRO A 134 4.27 -10.69 3.57
N ILE A 135 3.36 -11.47 2.99
CA ILE A 135 1.95 -11.05 2.82
C ILE A 135 1.32 -10.54 4.14
N PRO A 136 1.40 -11.26 5.28
CA PRO A 136 0.84 -10.74 6.54
C PRO A 136 1.49 -9.41 6.99
N GLY A 137 2.78 -9.22 6.68
CA GLY A 137 3.51 -7.97 6.90
C GLY A 137 3.00 -6.85 6.01
N MET A 138 2.86 -7.10 4.70
CA MET A 138 2.28 -6.16 3.75
C MET A 138 0.88 -5.71 4.17
N LEU A 139 -0.01 -6.66 4.47
CA LEU A 139 -1.38 -6.38 4.91
C LEU A 139 -1.40 -5.54 6.19
N ALA A 140 -0.55 -5.88 7.17
CA ALA A 140 -0.46 -5.16 8.43
C ALA A 140 0.05 -3.73 8.22
N ARG A 141 1.07 -3.54 7.40
CA ARG A 141 1.70 -2.22 7.19
C ARG A 141 0.75 -1.25 6.52
N ILE A 142 0.03 -1.68 5.49
CA ILE A 142 -0.99 -0.86 4.82
C ILE A 142 -2.13 -0.53 5.80
N ALA A 143 -2.66 -1.54 6.50
CA ALA A 143 -3.78 -1.36 7.44
C ALA A 143 -3.44 -0.46 8.64
N LEU A 144 -2.16 -0.35 8.99
CA LEU A 144 -1.63 0.47 10.09
C LEU A 144 -0.95 1.75 9.61
N GLU A 145 -1.05 2.07 8.32
CA GLU A 145 -0.42 3.23 7.67
C GLU A 145 1.10 3.33 7.92
N ILE A 146 1.76 2.19 8.07
CA ILE A 146 3.20 2.10 8.22
C ILE A 146 3.82 2.22 6.81
N PRO A 147 4.68 3.22 6.55
CA PRO A 147 5.28 3.43 5.23
C PRO A 147 6.16 2.24 4.85
N ASP A 148 6.27 1.93 3.55
CA ASP A 148 7.16 0.89 3.05
C ASP A 148 8.63 1.12 3.45
N PRO A 149 9.41 0.05 3.73
CA PRO A 149 10.77 0.24 4.15
C PRO A 149 11.57 0.70 2.94
N GLU A 150 12.47 1.65 3.12
CA GLU A 150 13.41 2.02 2.06
C GLU A 150 14.41 0.87 1.88
N LEU A 151 14.07 -0.07 1.02
CA LEU A 151 14.89 -1.26 0.78
C LEU A 151 15.86 -1.01 -0.36
N LYS A 152 17.14 -1.24 -0.08
CA LYS A 152 18.19 -1.38 -1.10
C LYS A 152 18.46 -2.87 -1.31
N LEU A 153 17.50 -3.56 -1.91
CA LEU A 153 17.64 -4.97 -2.27
C LEU A 153 18.53 -5.08 -3.51
N TYR A 154 19.57 -5.92 -3.45
CA TYR A 154 20.52 -6.14 -4.56
C TYR A 154 21.17 -4.87 -5.13
N GLY A 155 21.36 -3.84 -4.30
CA GLY A 155 21.94 -2.56 -4.74
C GLY A 155 21.01 -1.66 -5.55
N ILE A 156 19.74 -2.04 -5.74
CA ILE A 156 18.71 -1.21 -6.40
C ILE A 156 18.42 0.01 -5.53
N ASP A 157 18.58 1.22 -6.06
CA ASP A 157 18.11 2.45 -5.41
C ASP A 157 16.83 2.96 -6.11
N PRO A 158 15.63 2.68 -5.55
CA PRO A 158 14.35 3.14 -6.13
C PRO A 158 14.27 4.67 -6.26
N TYR A 159 15.10 5.41 -5.53
CA TYR A 159 15.13 6.88 -5.53
C TYR A 159 16.28 7.45 -6.35
N ARG A 160 17.01 6.64 -7.13
CA ARG A 160 18.11 7.10 -8.00
C ARG A 160 17.69 8.25 -8.93
N ARG A 161 16.40 8.36 -9.26
CA ARG A 161 15.81 9.40 -10.12
C ARG A 161 14.95 10.44 -9.39
N LEU A 162 14.82 10.39 -8.05
CA LEU A 162 13.95 11.29 -7.28
C LEU A 162 14.71 12.24 -6.34
N ASN A 163 14.25 13.48 -6.26
CA ASN A 163 14.73 14.44 -5.28
C ASN A 163 14.14 14.11 -3.89
N ARG A 164 14.96 13.55 -3.00
CA ARG A 164 14.58 13.02 -1.66
C ARG A 164 13.71 13.97 -0.81
N LYS A 165 13.84 15.29 -1.02
CA LYS A 165 13.07 16.32 -0.30
C LYS A 165 11.60 16.38 -0.72
N ALA A 166 11.26 16.03 -1.96
CA ALA A 166 9.89 16.06 -2.47
C ALA A 166 9.02 14.93 -1.90
N LEU A 167 9.61 13.76 -1.63
CA LEU A 167 8.93 12.60 -1.03
C LEU A 167 8.57 12.85 0.45
N ALA A 168 9.51 13.39 1.22
CA ALA A 168 9.25 13.81 2.59
C ALA A 168 8.16 14.88 2.65
N LEU A 169 8.18 15.85 1.73
CA LEU A 169 7.17 16.91 1.67
C LEU A 169 5.77 16.36 1.33
N LYS A 170 5.65 15.36 0.44
CA LYS A 170 4.35 14.79 0.03
C LYS A 170 3.64 14.03 1.16
N SER A 171 4.39 13.25 1.95
CA SER A 171 3.84 12.52 3.11
C SER A 171 3.43 13.48 4.25
N ILE A 172 4.22 14.54 4.46
CA ILE A 172 3.93 15.59 5.44
C ILE A 172 2.72 16.43 5.02
N LEU A 173 2.63 16.83 3.74
CA LEU A 173 1.51 17.63 3.22
C LEU A 173 0.16 16.89 3.30
N TYR A 174 0.14 15.57 3.12
CA TYR A 174 -1.09 14.77 3.28
C TYR A 174 -1.59 14.79 4.73
N LYS A 175 -0.70 14.55 5.71
CA LYS A 175 -1.04 14.59 7.14
C LYS A 175 -1.39 16.01 7.63
N ILE A 176 -0.72 17.02 7.09
CA ILE A 176 -1.03 18.44 7.36
C ILE A 176 -2.41 18.81 6.81
N LYS A 177 -2.79 18.35 5.60
CA LYS A 177 -4.09 18.67 5.01
C LYS A 177 -5.27 18.22 5.89
N VAL A 178 -5.14 17.05 6.53
CA VAL A 178 -6.14 16.51 7.47
C VAL A 178 -6.23 17.40 8.72
N LEU A 179 -5.10 17.72 9.35
CA LEU A 179 -5.05 18.61 10.52
C LEU A 179 -5.55 20.04 10.22
N LEU A 180 -5.17 20.57 9.05
CA LEU A 180 -5.50 21.93 8.63
C LEU A 180 -6.99 22.06 8.28
N SER A 181 -7.61 21.02 7.71
CA SER A 181 -9.05 21.06 7.43
C SER A 181 -9.90 21.11 8.70
N ASN A 182 -9.50 20.40 9.75
CA ASN A 182 -10.17 20.39 11.05
C ASN A 182 -10.00 21.75 11.76
N LEU A 183 -8.83 22.38 11.60
CA LEU A 183 -8.53 23.71 12.15
C LEU A 183 -9.21 24.83 11.35
N ILE A 184 -9.19 24.78 10.02
CA ILE A 184 -9.86 25.74 9.12
C ILE A 184 -11.37 25.67 9.31
N ALA A 185 -11.96 24.47 9.41
CA ALA A 185 -13.39 24.33 9.68
C ALA A 185 -13.77 24.97 11.02
N LYS A 186 -13.00 24.71 12.10
CA LYS A 186 -13.21 25.35 13.41
C LYS A 186 -13.07 26.87 13.36
N VAL A 187 -12.11 27.40 12.59
CA VAL A 187 -11.88 28.87 12.46
C VAL A 187 -12.97 29.53 11.62
N LEU A 188 -13.35 28.97 10.48
CA LEU A 188 -14.41 29.52 9.62
C LEU A 188 -15.78 29.48 10.31
N LEU A 189 -16.10 28.39 11.01
CA LEU A 189 -17.34 28.30 11.81
C LEU A 189 -17.36 29.32 12.96
N LYS A 190 -16.23 29.50 13.67
CA LYS A 190 -16.13 30.53 14.73
C LYS A 190 -16.23 31.96 14.18
N ALA A 191 -15.69 32.21 12.98
CA ALA A 191 -15.72 33.53 12.34
C ALA A 191 -17.11 33.90 11.81
N VAL A 192 -17.86 32.95 11.24
CA VAL A 192 -19.20 33.20 10.67
C VAL A 192 -20.29 33.24 11.74
N ILE A 193 -20.14 32.50 12.85
CA ILE A 193 -21.21 32.29 13.86
C ILE A 193 -20.96 33.11 15.15
N GLY A 194 -19.96 34.00 15.13
CA GLY A 194 -19.37 34.67 16.30
C GLY A 194 -20.25 35.56 17.20
N ARG A 195 -21.58 35.54 17.08
CA ARG A 195 -22.49 36.35 17.91
C ARG A 195 -23.65 35.63 18.61
N SER A 196 -23.76 34.30 18.51
CA SER A 196 -24.91 33.59 19.10
C SER A 196 -24.51 32.37 19.94
N SER A 197 -25.46 31.89 20.76
CA SER A 197 -25.50 30.63 21.53
C SER A 197 -25.12 29.35 20.76
N LEU A 198 -24.81 29.48 19.48
CA LEU A 198 -24.32 28.46 18.57
C LEU A 198 -22.84 28.06 18.80
N ARG A 199 -22.10 28.73 19.68
CA ARG A 199 -20.72 28.36 20.04
C ARG A 199 -20.61 26.90 20.51
N LEU A 200 -21.61 26.41 21.24
CA LEU A 200 -21.71 25.01 21.69
C LEU A 200 -21.81 24.02 20.51
N TYR A 201 -22.44 24.42 19.41
CA TYR A 201 -22.63 23.56 18.24
C TYR A 201 -21.35 23.42 17.41
N ILE A 202 -20.42 24.38 17.50
CA ILE A 202 -19.15 24.34 16.75
C ILE A 202 -18.29 23.14 17.17
N GLU A 203 -18.32 22.79 18.46
CA GLU A 203 -17.56 21.64 18.97
C GLU A 203 -18.19 20.32 18.53
N TYR A 204 -19.52 20.25 18.45
CA TYR A 204 -20.22 19.09 17.89
C TYR A 204 -20.01 18.91 16.38
N VAL A 205 -19.72 19.97 15.62
CA VAL A 205 -19.39 19.86 14.19
C VAL A 205 -18.02 19.21 13.96
N ALA A 206 -17.11 19.24 14.94
CA ALA A 206 -15.80 18.60 14.82
C ALA A 206 -15.89 17.07 14.78
N ALA A 207 -16.91 16.47 15.41
CA ALA A 207 -17.10 15.02 15.42
C ALA A 207 -17.44 14.44 14.03
N PRO A 208 -18.43 14.97 13.27
CA PRO A 208 -18.69 14.54 11.90
C PRO A 208 -17.50 14.74 10.96
N ILE A 209 -16.74 15.82 11.14
CA ILE A 209 -15.53 16.08 10.35
C ILE A 209 -14.47 15.02 10.61
N THR A 210 -14.27 14.64 11.88
CA THR A 210 -13.31 13.59 12.26
C THR A 210 -13.71 12.25 11.65
N GLY A 211 -14.97 11.84 11.83
CA GLY A 211 -15.50 10.63 11.19
C GLY A 211 -15.36 10.65 9.67
N PHE A 212 -15.59 11.81 9.01
CA PHE A 212 -15.39 11.92 7.57
C PHE A 212 -13.94 11.64 7.14
N TRP A 213 -12.96 12.16 7.87
CA TRP A 213 -11.55 11.90 7.58
C TRP A 213 -11.13 10.46 7.84
N ASP A 214 -11.62 9.83 8.89
CA ASP A 214 -11.34 8.43 9.17
C ASP A 214 -11.95 7.50 8.11
N ALA A 215 -13.16 7.83 7.66
CA ALA A 215 -13.82 7.17 6.53
C ALA A 215 -13.02 7.33 5.24
N PHE A 216 -12.59 8.55 4.91
CA PHE A 216 -11.80 8.84 3.73
C PHE A 216 -10.44 8.12 3.75
N THR A 217 -9.75 8.15 4.90
CA THR A 217 -8.45 7.49 5.07
C THR A 217 -8.60 5.98 4.92
N THR A 218 -9.60 5.38 5.57
CA THR A 218 -9.91 3.95 5.43
C THR A 218 -10.25 3.57 3.99
N TYR A 219 -11.01 4.40 3.27
CA TYR A 219 -11.30 4.18 1.86
C TYR A 219 -10.02 4.11 1.02
N GLN A 220 -9.05 5.01 1.24
CA GLN A 220 -7.77 4.99 0.55
C GLN A 220 -6.95 3.74 0.89
N ILE A 221 -6.83 3.41 2.19
CA ILE A 221 -6.12 2.23 2.69
C ILE A 221 -6.67 0.96 2.02
N LEU A 222 -7.99 0.77 2.00
CA LEU A 222 -8.61 -0.44 1.45
C LEU A 222 -8.50 -0.50 -0.09
N LYS A 223 -8.51 0.65 -0.78
CA LYS A 223 -8.23 0.71 -2.22
C LYS A 223 -6.80 0.33 -2.55
N GLU A 224 -5.84 0.90 -1.85
CA GLU A 224 -4.43 0.58 -2.01
C GLU A 224 -4.19 -0.90 -1.74
N LEU A 225 -4.76 -1.41 -0.65
CA LEU A 225 -4.68 -2.81 -0.29
C LEU A 225 -5.22 -3.73 -1.39
N ARG A 226 -6.37 -3.40 -1.98
CA ARG A 226 -6.94 -4.16 -3.10
C ARG A 226 -5.97 -4.25 -4.27
N MET A 227 -5.33 -3.14 -4.63
CA MET A 227 -4.34 -3.13 -5.70
C MET A 227 -3.14 -4.03 -5.35
N ARG A 228 -2.61 -3.93 -4.12
CA ARG A 228 -1.48 -4.76 -3.67
C ARG A 228 -1.80 -6.25 -3.66
N ILE A 229 -3.05 -6.62 -3.35
CA ILE A 229 -3.54 -8.01 -3.41
C ILE A 229 -3.58 -8.52 -4.85
N ILE A 230 -4.11 -7.73 -5.78
CA ILE A 230 -4.18 -8.13 -7.20
C ILE A 230 -2.78 -8.26 -7.79
N THR A 231 -1.91 -7.27 -7.55
CA THR A 231 -0.54 -7.31 -8.07
C THR A 231 0.27 -8.45 -7.43
N ARG A 232 -0.09 -8.91 -6.22
CA ARG A 232 0.51 -10.11 -5.62
C ARG A 232 0.13 -11.37 -6.41
N LYS A 233 -1.14 -11.55 -6.77
CA LYS A 233 -1.59 -12.66 -7.61
C LYS A 233 -0.95 -12.64 -9.01
N ILE A 234 -0.84 -11.46 -9.63
CA ILE A 234 -0.11 -11.29 -10.89
C ILE A 234 1.36 -11.69 -10.71
N SER A 235 1.99 -11.27 -9.61
CA SER A 235 3.38 -11.61 -9.31
C SER A 235 3.58 -13.12 -9.13
N GLU A 236 2.67 -13.79 -8.42
CA GLU A 236 2.67 -15.26 -8.29
C GLU A 236 2.60 -15.94 -9.67
N GLN A 237 1.79 -15.42 -10.58
CA GLN A 237 1.68 -15.95 -11.94
C GLN A 237 2.94 -15.72 -12.77
N ILE A 238 3.58 -14.55 -12.67
CA ILE A 238 4.89 -14.27 -13.30
C ILE A 238 5.92 -15.28 -12.81
N ILE A 239 6.00 -15.53 -11.50
CA ILE A 239 6.93 -16.51 -10.92
C ILE A 239 6.63 -17.93 -11.42
N HIS A 240 5.35 -18.31 -11.51
CA HIS A 240 4.96 -19.61 -12.03
C HIS A 240 5.41 -19.80 -13.49
N LEU A 241 5.19 -18.82 -14.37
CA LEU A 241 5.66 -18.87 -15.75
C LEU A 241 7.19 -18.82 -15.86
N ALA A 242 7.86 -18.02 -15.03
CA ALA A 242 9.31 -17.95 -14.97
C ALA A 242 9.93 -19.30 -14.57
N LYS A 243 9.32 -20.02 -13.62
CA LYS A 243 9.72 -21.38 -13.25
C LYS A 243 9.58 -22.37 -14.40
N GLN A 244 8.47 -22.33 -15.12
CA GLN A 244 8.26 -23.22 -16.28
C GLN A 244 9.28 -22.98 -17.41
N LYS A 245 9.73 -21.73 -17.57
CA LYS A 245 10.74 -21.36 -18.57
C LYS A 245 12.18 -21.38 -18.02
N ALA A 246 12.39 -21.68 -16.74
CA ALA A 246 13.70 -21.49 -16.10
C ALA A 246 14.82 -22.32 -16.75
N ASP A 247 14.51 -23.54 -17.21
CA ASP A 247 15.50 -24.42 -17.84
C ASP A 247 15.77 -24.07 -19.31
N THR A 248 14.84 -23.37 -19.96
CA THR A 248 14.96 -22.98 -21.38
C THR A 248 15.53 -21.59 -21.58
N LEU A 249 15.47 -20.73 -20.54
CA LEU A 249 16.07 -19.40 -20.56
C LEU A 249 17.61 -19.50 -20.46
N SER A 250 18.28 -18.81 -21.37
CA SER A 250 19.69 -18.49 -21.30
C SER A 250 20.03 -17.66 -20.06
N VAL A 251 21.32 -17.59 -19.73
CA VAL A 251 21.81 -16.74 -18.64
C VAL A 251 21.41 -15.27 -18.86
N SER A 252 21.50 -14.78 -20.11
CA SER A 252 21.06 -13.43 -20.49
C SER A 252 19.56 -13.25 -20.33
N GLY A 253 18.74 -14.24 -20.71
CA GLY A 253 17.29 -14.20 -20.54
C GLY A 253 16.87 -14.14 -19.06
N LYS A 254 17.51 -14.95 -18.21
CA LYS A 254 17.32 -14.92 -16.74
C LYS A 254 17.70 -13.56 -16.15
N LEU A 255 18.85 -13.01 -16.57
CA LEU A 255 19.31 -11.69 -16.14
C LEU A 255 18.38 -10.57 -16.61
N ALA A 256 17.89 -10.64 -17.85
CA ALA A 256 16.95 -9.66 -18.40
C ALA A 256 15.62 -9.65 -17.62
N CYS A 257 15.13 -10.81 -17.16
CA CYS A 257 13.94 -10.87 -16.31
C CYS A 257 14.16 -10.20 -14.94
N LEU A 258 15.33 -10.36 -14.33
CA LEU A 258 15.67 -9.67 -13.07
C LEU A 258 15.81 -8.16 -13.27
N GLN A 259 16.51 -7.76 -14.33
CA GLN A 259 16.66 -6.34 -14.69
C GLN A 259 15.32 -5.70 -15.06
N ALA A 260 14.39 -6.44 -15.67
CA ALA A 260 13.05 -5.97 -15.95
C ALA A 260 12.34 -5.55 -14.66
N VAL A 261 12.32 -6.41 -13.64
CA VAL A 261 11.71 -6.07 -12.34
C VAL A 261 12.45 -4.91 -11.67
N ALA A 262 13.78 -4.93 -11.66
CA ALA A 262 14.58 -3.86 -11.05
C ALA A 262 14.36 -2.49 -11.73
N ASN A 263 14.28 -2.46 -13.06
CA ASN A 263 13.99 -1.24 -13.80
C ASN A 263 12.53 -0.81 -13.60
N SER A 264 11.57 -1.73 -13.52
CA SER A 264 10.18 -1.37 -13.19
C SER A 264 10.11 -0.60 -11.87
N ILE A 265 10.87 -1.00 -10.84
CA ILE A 265 10.95 -0.30 -9.55
C ILE A 265 11.49 1.14 -9.72
N VAL A 266 12.57 1.31 -10.50
CA VAL A 266 13.18 2.63 -10.75
C VAL A 266 12.22 3.56 -11.50
N TYR A 267 11.46 3.02 -12.46
CA TYR A 267 10.59 3.81 -13.32
C TYR A 267 9.26 4.17 -12.66
N THR A 268 8.66 3.23 -11.93
CA THR A 268 7.47 3.49 -11.10
C THR A 268 7.78 4.40 -9.91
N LYS A 269 9.07 4.53 -9.54
CA LYS A 269 9.54 5.37 -8.42
C LYS A 269 8.92 4.93 -7.08
N THR A 270 8.47 3.69 -6.98
CA THR A 270 7.83 3.11 -5.79
C THR A 270 8.43 1.74 -5.48
N PHE A 271 8.76 1.53 -4.20
CA PHE A 271 9.19 0.21 -3.74
C PHE A 271 8.00 -0.56 -3.18
N HIS A 272 7.18 -1.11 -4.08
CA HIS A 272 6.04 -1.96 -3.72
C HIS A 272 6.54 -3.33 -3.19
N PRO A 273 6.00 -3.90 -2.10
CA PRO A 273 6.40 -5.21 -1.56
C PRO A 273 6.38 -6.37 -2.58
N ASN A 274 5.43 -6.35 -3.51
CA ASN A 274 5.38 -7.30 -4.61
C ASN A 274 6.61 -7.27 -5.55
N PHE A 275 7.32 -6.15 -5.67
CA PHE A 275 8.60 -6.14 -6.40
C PHE A 275 9.71 -6.84 -5.63
N GLU A 276 9.76 -6.69 -4.30
CA GLU A 276 10.63 -7.50 -3.45
C GLU A 276 10.36 -8.99 -3.64
N TYR A 277 9.07 -9.38 -3.61
CA TYR A 277 8.66 -10.76 -3.86
C TYR A 277 9.13 -11.26 -5.23
N LEU A 278 8.88 -10.50 -6.29
CA LEU A 278 9.31 -10.85 -7.65
C LEU A 278 10.82 -11.04 -7.73
N LEU A 279 11.61 -10.07 -7.25
CA LEU A 279 13.07 -10.15 -7.29
C LEU A 279 13.59 -11.38 -6.55
N LEU A 280 13.17 -11.57 -5.29
CA LEU A 280 13.68 -12.67 -4.47
C LEU A 280 13.28 -14.03 -5.03
N LYS A 281 12.03 -14.20 -5.47
CA LYS A 281 11.60 -15.47 -6.07
C LYS A 281 12.25 -15.71 -7.43
N LEU A 282 12.44 -14.70 -8.28
CA LEU A 282 13.14 -14.88 -9.56
C LEU A 282 14.60 -15.28 -9.35
N VAL A 283 15.31 -14.66 -8.39
CA VAL A 283 16.69 -15.05 -8.06
C VAL A 283 16.75 -16.52 -7.62
N GLN A 284 15.83 -16.94 -6.76
CA GLN A 284 15.72 -18.35 -6.34
C GLN A 284 15.39 -19.28 -7.52
N CYS A 285 14.47 -18.88 -8.40
CA CYS A 285 14.07 -19.70 -9.55
C CYS A 285 15.20 -19.88 -10.57
N PHE A 286 16.02 -18.85 -10.76
CA PHE A 286 17.06 -18.86 -11.79
C PHE A 286 18.41 -19.38 -11.31
N SER A 287 18.63 -19.47 -9.99
CA SER A 287 19.86 -20.00 -9.38
C SER A 287 21.14 -19.42 -10.02
N LEU A 288 21.17 -18.09 -10.24
CA LEU A 288 22.33 -17.44 -10.85
C LEU A 288 23.55 -17.54 -9.93
N GLU A 289 24.66 -18.04 -10.47
CA GLU A 289 25.91 -18.30 -9.73
C GLU A 289 26.57 -17.00 -9.22
N THR A 290 26.34 -15.88 -9.90
CA THR A 290 26.83 -14.56 -9.53
C THR A 290 25.67 -13.64 -9.15
N LYS A 291 25.83 -12.92 -8.03
CA LYS A 291 24.91 -11.82 -7.70
C LYS A 291 25.04 -10.76 -8.79
N PRO A 292 23.99 -10.48 -9.56
CA PRO A 292 24.10 -9.53 -10.65
C PRO A 292 24.26 -8.11 -10.07
N GLU A 293 25.36 -7.45 -10.44
CA GLU A 293 25.65 -6.08 -10.02
C GLU A 293 24.91 -5.09 -10.93
N GLU A 294 24.37 -4.00 -10.34
CA GLU A 294 23.72 -2.91 -11.07
C GLU A 294 22.55 -3.35 -11.95
N ILE A 295 21.68 -4.22 -11.43
CA ILE A 295 20.46 -4.67 -12.14
C ILE A 295 19.43 -3.54 -12.37
N ASP A 296 19.58 -2.42 -11.67
CA ASP A 296 18.75 -1.22 -11.81
C ASP A 296 19.23 -0.25 -12.91
N ASP A 297 20.32 -0.59 -13.60
CA ASP A 297 20.87 0.24 -14.68
C ASP A 297 20.11 0.01 -16.01
N PHE A 298 19.50 1.09 -16.51
CA PHE A 298 18.71 1.06 -17.74
C PHE A 298 19.52 0.71 -18.98
N PHE A 299 20.77 1.19 -19.07
CA PHE A 299 21.61 0.93 -20.22
C PHE A 299 22.06 -0.54 -20.25
N LYS A 300 22.44 -1.09 -19.09
CA LYS A 300 22.72 -2.53 -18.95
C LYS A 300 21.50 -3.39 -19.27
N PHE A 301 20.31 -2.97 -18.85
CA PHE A 301 19.07 -3.67 -19.19
C PHE A 301 18.83 -3.70 -20.70
N LYS A 302 18.96 -2.56 -21.37
CA LYS A 302 18.86 -2.45 -22.84
C LYS A 302 19.86 -3.35 -23.55
N LEU A 303 21.12 -3.36 -23.13
CA LEU A 303 22.15 -4.24 -23.69
C LEU A 303 21.82 -5.73 -23.49
N THR A 304 21.38 -6.10 -22.30
CA THR A 304 21.04 -7.49 -21.96
C THR A 304 19.85 -7.96 -22.79
N LEU A 305 18.78 -7.16 -22.90
CA LEU A 305 17.65 -7.43 -23.79
C LEU A 305 18.08 -7.60 -25.25
N GLY A 306 18.99 -6.74 -25.74
CA GLY A 306 19.53 -6.84 -27.09
C GLY A 306 20.29 -8.13 -27.37
N SER A 307 20.94 -8.69 -26.34
CA SER A 307 21.66 -9.97 -26.43
C SER A 307 20.76 -11.20 -26.33
N CYS A 308 19.50 -11.04 -25.90
CA CYS A 308 18.55 -12.13 -25.72
C CYS A 308 17.94 -12.60 -27.05
N GLY A 309 17.60 -13.90 -27.10
CA GLY A 309 16.75 -14.44 -28.16
C GLY A 309 15.39 -13.74 -28.22
N ARG A 310 14.69 -13.81 -29.35
CA ARG A 310 13.43 -13.07 -29.56
C ARG A 310 12.38 -13.36 -28.48
N GLU A 311 12.20 -14.64 -28.13
CA GLU A 311 11.22 -15.08 -27.12
C GLU A 311 11.59 -14.63 -25.71
N GLU A 312 12.88 -14.69 -25.35
CA GLU A 312 13.37 -14.27 -24.03
C GLU A 312 13.26 -12.75 -23.86
N ARG A 313 13.62 -12.01 -24.93
CA ARG A 313 13.50 -10.56 -24.99
C ARG A 313 12.04 -10.13 -24.83
N LYS A 314 11.13 -10.78 -25.58
CA LYS A 314 9.69 -10.57 -25.47
C LYS A 314 9.24 -10.83 -24.03
N PHE A 315 9.61 -11.96 -23.44
CA PHE A 315 9.20 -12.33 -22.08
C PHE A 315 9.67 -11.33 -21.02
N ALA A 316 10.97 -10.98 -21.01
CA ALA A 316 11.52 -10.01 -20.07
C ALA A 316 10.91 -8.61 -20.25
N PHE A 317 10.66 -8.17 -21.49
CA PHE A 317 9.99 -6.90 -21.76
C PHE A 317 8.55 -6.87 -21.25
N HIS A 318 7.79 -7.96 -21.39
CA HIS A 318 6.42 -8.01 -20.85
C HIS A 318 6.40 -8.05 -19.32
N ILE A 319 7.37 -8.67 -18.64
CA ILE A 319 7.55 -8.53 -17.19
C ILE A 319 7.73 -7.06 -16.81
N PHE A 320 8.57 -6.32 -17.55
CA PHE A 320 8.77 -4.89 -17.33
C PHE A 320 7.47 -4.10 -17.49
N LEU A 321 6.72 -4.31 -18.58
CA LEU A 321 5.45 -3.64 -18.85
C LEU A 321 4.38 -3.94 -17.79
N ILE A 322 4.28 -5.20 -17.34
CA ILE A 322 3.37 -5.58 -16.27
C ILE A 322 3.77 -4.88 -14.96
N GLY A 323 5.06 -4.78 -14.67
CA GLY A 323 5.57 -4.02 -13.52
C GLY A 323 5.16 -2.55 -13.54
N VAL A 324 5.19 -1.89 -14.71
CA VAL A 324 4.71 -0.49 -14.88
C VAL A 324 3.22 -0.36 -14.54
N ALA A 325 2.41 -1.41 -14.72
CA ALA A 325 0.99 -1.38 -14.40
C ALA A 325 0.69 -1.49 -12.89
N PHE A 326 1.64 -1.88 -12.04
CA PHE A 326 1.39 -2.23 -10.63
C PHE A 326 0.85 -1.07 -9.79
N ASP A 327 1.31 0.15 -10.06
CA ASP A 327 0.87 1.36 -9.34
C ASP A 327 -0.50 1.89 -9.81
N GLY A 328 -1.07 1.29 -10.85
CA GLY A 328 -2.39 1.65 -11.35
C GLY A 328 -2.46 2.99 -12.10
N ASN A 329 -1.34 3.68 -12.33
CA ASN A 329 -1.30 4.94 -13.07
C ASN A 329 -0.05 5.03 -13.97
N PRO A 330 0.01 4.27 -15.08
CA PRO A 330 1.08 4.38 -16.05
C PRO A 330 1.12 5.82 -16.60
N SER A 331 2.30 6.42 -16.55
CA SER A 331 2.60 7.79 -16.94
C SER A 331 3.14 7.86 -18.37
N GLU A 332 2.98 9.00 -19.04
CA GLU A 332 3.56 9.20 -20.36
C GLU A 332 5.11 9.29 -20.30
N GLU A 333 5.69 9.72 -19.16
CA GLU A 333 7.15 9.63 -18.92
C GLU A 333 7.66 8.17 -19.01
N GLU A 334 6.89 7.21 -18.49
CA GLU A 334 7.19 5.78 -18.59
C GLU A 334 7.00 5.23 -20.01
N LYS A 335 6.21 5.91 -20.85
CA LYS A 335 6.00 5.53 -22.25
C LYS A 335 7.18 5.96 -23.13
N GLU A 336 7.71 7.16 -22.92
CA GLU A 336 8.75 7.76 -23.77
C GLU A 336 10.02 6.92 -23.87
N ILE A 337 10.34 6.13 -22.84
CA ILE A 337 11.52 5.26 -22.78
C ILE A 337 11.33 3.91 -23.48
N LEU A 338 10.08 3.51 -23.78
CA LEU A 338 9.77 2.16 -24.27
C LEU A 338 10.33 1.89 -25.67
N PRO A 339 10.23 2.83 -26.64
CA PRO A 339 10.84 2.64 -27.96
C PRO A 339 12.36 2.47 -27.89
N ASP A 340 13.01 3.16 -26.95
CA ASP A 340 14.45 3.04 -26.73
C ASP A 340 14.85 1.68 -26.16
N LEU A 341 13.99 1.09 -25.32
CA LEU A 341 14.22 -0.19 -24.67
C LEU A 341 13.88 -1.38 -25.57
N TYR A 342 12.78 -1.28 -26.31
CA TYR A 342 12.26 -2.33 -27.17
C TYR A 342 11.73 -1.72 -28.47
N PRO A 343 12.53 -1.68 -29.55
CA PRO A 343 12.16 -1.01 -30.81
C PRO A 343 10.91 -1.58 -31.50
N GLU A 344 10.55 -2.83 -31.21
CA GLU A 344 9.31 -3.47 -31.68
C GLU A 344 8.06 -3.05 -30.86
N PHE A 345 8.22 -2.15 -29.89
CA PHE A 345 7.14 -1.64 -29.07
C PHE A 345 6.08 -0.94 -29.91
N SER A 346 4.82 -1.24 -29.62
CA SER A 346 3.66 -0.68 -30.32
C SER A 346 2.73 0.06 -29.38
N GLU A 347 1.95 1.01 -29.92
CA GLU A 347 0.89 1.69 -29.17
C GLU A 347 -0.14 0.71 -28.60
N SER A 348 -0.37 -0.42 -29.29
CA SER A 348 -1.27 -1.48 -28.79
C SER A 348 -0.81 -2.04 -27.45
N GLN A 349 0.50 -2.30 -27.29
CA GLN A 349 1.05 -2.77 -26.01
C GLN A 349 0.90 -1.71 -24.90
N TRP A 350 0.97 -0.43 -25.24
CA TRP A 350 0.67 0.63 -24.26
C TRP A 350 -0.79 0.62 -23.79
N GLN A 351 -1.72 0.38 -24.71
CA GLN A 351 -3.13 0.26 -24.36
C GLN A 351 -3.38 -0.97 -23.48
N GLU A 352 -2.67 -2.07 -23.68
CA GLU A 352 -2.74 -3.24 -22.81
C GLU A 352 -2.26 -2.94 -21.38
N VAL A 353 -1.18 -2.16 -21.23
CA VAL A 353 -0.71 -1.68 -19.92
C VAL A 353 -1.75 -0.79 -19.24
N LYS A 354 -2.35 0.15 -19.98
CA LYS A 354 -3.43 1.03 -19.47
C LYS A 354 -4.67 0.24 -19.07
N GLU A 355 -5.02 -0.79 -19.84
CA GLU A 355 -6.14 -1.68 -19.55
C GLU A 355 -5.87 -2.52 -18.29
N LEU A 356 -4.69 -3.16 -18.19
CA LEU A 356 -4.29 -3.92 -17.01
C LEU A 356 -4.32 -3.04 -15.74
N SER A 357 -3.75 -1.84 -15.82
CA SER A 357 -3.79 -0.85 -14.75
C SER A 357 -5.22 -0.46 -14.35
N SER A 358 -6.13 -0.30 -15.33
CA SER A 358 -7.55 -0.06 -15.08
C SER A 358 -8.23 -1.22 -14.34
N LEU A 359 -7.93 -2.46 -14.75
CA LEU A 359 -8.46 -3.68 -14.09
C LEU A 359 -7.99 -3.77 -12.63
N ILE A 360 -6.70 -3.52 -12.38
CA ILE A 360 -6.10 -3.49 -11.03
C ILE A 360 -6.82 -2.44 -10.16
N ARG A 361 -6.97 -1.20 -10.65
CA ARG A 361 -7.64 -0.13 -9.89
C ARG A 361 -9.10 -0.42 -9.59
N LYS A 362 -9.83 -1.00 -10.54
CA LYS A 362 -11.27 -1.31 -10.41
C LYS A 362 -11.51 -2.51 -9.50
N GLY A 363 -10.54 -3.41 -9.37
CA GLY A 363 -10.67 -4.60 -8.53
C GLY A 363 -11.03 -5.87 -9.30
N HIS A 364 -10.87 -5.87 -10.63
CA HIS A 364 -11.20 -7.00 -11.51
C HIS A 364 -10.07 -8.05 -11.47
N LEU A 365 -10.01 -8.84 -10.39
CA LEU A 365 -8.89 -9.74 -10.10
C LEU A 365 -8.68 -10.78 -11.21
N LYS A 366 -9.73 -11.50 -11.62
CA LYS A 366 -9.63 -12.59 -12.61
C LYS A 366 -9.21 -12.04 -13.96
N GLU A 367 -9.82 -10.95 -14.38
CA GLU A 367 -9.53 -10.28 -15.64
C GLU A 367 -8.11 -9.71 -15.65
N ALA A 368 -7.64 -9.12 -14.54
CA ALA A 368 -6.28 -8.60 -14.44
C ALA A 368 -5.23 -9.72 -14.54
N VAL A 369 -5.44 -10.85 -13.84
CA VAL A 369 -4.56 -12.02 -13.94
C VAL A 369 -4.56 -12.57 -15.36
N LEU A 370 -5.73 -12.82 -15.95
CA LEU A 370 -5.86 -13.32 -17.32
C LEU A 370 -5.23 -12.38 -18.35
N LYS A 371 -5.38 -11.06 -18.18
CA LYS A 371 -4.75 -10.06 -19.06
C LYS A 371 -3.24 -10.12 -18.93
N SER A 372 -2.70 -10.20 -17.71
CA SER A 372 -1.26 -10.31 -17.49
C SER A 372 -0.68 -11.59 -18.11
N GLU A 373 -1.42 -12.71 -18.06
CA GLU A 373 -1.03 -13.94 -18.75
C GLU A 373 -0.98 -13.75 -20.26
N LYS A 374 -2.04 -13.18 -20.86
CA LYS A 374 -2.09 -12.91 -22.30
C LYS A 374 -0.97 -12.00 -22.78
N MET A 375 -0.54 -11.05 -21.96
CA MET A 375 0.61 -10.20 -22.26
C MET A 375 1.93 -11.00 -22.29
N MET A 376 2.06 -12.08 -21.52
CA MET A 376 3.31 -12.84 -21.43
C MET A 376 3.46 -13.95 -22.50
N PHE A 377 2.40 -14.28 -23.24
CA PHE A 377 2.39 -15.22 -24.36
C PHE A 377 2.45 -14.47 -25.71
#